data_AF-A0A9P4P557-F1
#
_entry.id   AF-A0A9P4P557-F1
#
_cell.length_a   1.000
_cell.length_b   1.000
_cell.length_c   1.000
_cell.angle_alpha   90.00
_cell.angle_beta   90.00
_cell.angle_gamma   90.00
#
_symmetry.space_group_name_H-M   'P 1'
#
loop_
_entity.id
_entity.type
_entity.pdbx_description
1 polymer ?
#
loop_
_entity_poly.entity_id
_entity_poly.type
_entity_poly.pdbx_seq_one_letter_code
_entity_poly.pdbx_strand_id
1 'polypeptide(L)'
;MPACSKGRLTRILGASNNSKFDSFANSFQMRIDWDYLATHLAAVISKAIVTKYYSVEIRYAYHLELLTGCRQSLVEAQRYPEDFNGVYATAPALNETGVTTYAITSNVRAVLLDETNFTQAITVDNVRVIKEAVLDACDYLAGLKDGVIGIPRSCHFEIDRLAFSARHQNSSSCLSRTALEAAKRLYAGPVSSITHQQLNLEGVLPGSESVWPGTYVAQTEGGNPGYCDFAVSFLSHYAFWPDPAEEVTSFTINLSEPTLLARTSKTESLEYTGMADMSKFQQLGGKVIMTRYFRCTELCTRPVSSP
;
A
#
# COMPACT_ATOMS: atom_id res chain seq x y z
N MET A 1 20.07 -0.87 -7.97
CA MET A 1 21.14 -1.82 -8.39
C MET A 1 20.81 -3.19 -7.82
N PRO A 2 20.87 -4.28 -8.59
CA PRO A 2 20.68 -5.61 -8.02
C PRO A 2 21.79 -5.90 -7.01
N ALA A 3 21.42 -6.42 -5.83
CA ALA A 3 22.33 -6.69 -4.73
C ALA A 3 23.52 -7.60 -5.14
N CYS A 4 23.35 -8.43 -6.17
CA CYS A 4 24.38 -9.33 -6.69
C CYS A 4 25.61 -8.63 -7.28
N SER A 5 25.56 -7.34 -7.63
CA SER A 5 26.71 -6.67 -8.26
C SER A 5 27.86 -6.32 -7.28
N LYS A 6 27.68 -6.52 -5.97
CA LYS A 6 28.68 -6.18 -4.94
C LYS A 6 29.49 -7.38 -4.39
N GLY A 7 29.49 -8.52 -5.07
CA GLY A 7 30.45 -9.62 -4.85
C GLY A 7 30.40 -10.34 -3.48
N ARG A 8 29.48 -9.99 -2.58
CA ARG A 8 29.29 -10.61 -1.25
C ARG A 8 27.82 -10.66 -0.78
N LEU A 9 26.87 -10.41 -1.68
CA LEU A 9 25.45 -10.36 -1.38
C LEU A 9 24.75 -11.48 -2.15
N THR A 10 24.44 -12.57 -1.45
CA THR A 10 23.48 -13.55 -1.94
C THR A 10 22.08 -13.02 -1.66
N ARG A 11 21.26 -12.87 -2.69
CA ARG A 11 19.85 -12.50 -2.54
C ARG A 11 19.08 -13.71 -2.04
N ILE A 12 18.48 -13.60 -0.87
CA ILE A 12 17.44 -14.51 -0.40
C ILE A 12 16.12 -13.97 -0.95
N LEU A 13 15.41 -14.76 -1.75
CA LEU A 13 14.09 -14.42 -2.25
C LEU A 13 13.07 -14.96 -1.25
N GLY A 14 12.26 -14.08 -0.66
CA GLY A 14 11.05 -14.46 0.07
C GLY A 14 9.92 -14.91 -0.86
N ALA A 15 8.81 -15.37 -0.29
CA ALA A 15 7.67 -15.92 -1.02
C ALA A 15 7.12 -14.98 -2.11
N SER A 16 6.49 -15.55 -3.15
CA SER A 16 5.90 -14.78 -4.24
C SER A 16 4.74 -13.89 -3.75
N ASN A 17 4.83 -12.58 -3.97
CA ASN A 17 3.74 -11.62 -3.79
C ASN A 17 2.75 -11.68 -4.97
N ASN A 18 2.17 -12.86 -5.25
CA ASN A 18 1.11 -12.92 -6.25
C ASN A 18 -0.14 -12.28 -5.65
N SER A 19 -0.69 -11.26 -6.33
CA SER A 19 -1.85 -10.48 -5.91
C SER A 19 -3.18 -11.25 -5.98
N LYS A 20 -3.11 -12.58 -6.04
CA LYS A 20 -4.23 -13.50 -6.20
C LYS A 20 -4.22 -14.52 -5.06
N PHE A 21 -5.30 -14.54 -4.32
CA PHE A 21 -5.48 -15.33 -3.12
C PHE A 21 -6.33 -16.58 -3.36
N ASP A 22 -6.65 -16.96 -4.60
CA ASP A 22 -7.46 -18.16 -4.90
C ASP A 22 -6.94 -19.44 -4.20
N SER A 23 -5.62 -19.62 -4.13
CA SER A 23 -4.99 -20.76 -3.44
C SER A 23 -5.13 -20.74 -1.91
N PHE A 24 -5.51 -19.61 -1.34
CA PHE A 24 -5.70 -19.40 0.09
C PHE A 24 -7.12 -19.76 0.56
N ALA A 25 -8.02 -19.97 -0.40
CA ALA A 25 -9.42 -20.31 -0.15
C ALA A 25 -9.53 -21.49 0.80
N ASN A 26 -10.07 -21.24 2.01
CA ASN A 26 -10.19 -22.15 3.14
C ASN A 26 -8.91 -22.94 3.48
N SER A 27 -7.74 -22.40 3.14
CA SER A 27 -6.43 -22.99 3.40
C SER A 27 -5.70 -22.19 4.47
N PHE A 28 -5.82 -22.62 5.73
CA PHE A 28 -5.13 -21.96 6.84
C PHE A 28 -3.61 -22.04 6.70
N GLN A 29 -3.10 -23.13 6.11
CA GLN A 29 -1.66 -23.29 5.89
C GLN A 29 -1.13 -22.26 4.88
N MET A 30 -1.84 -22.00 3.78
CA MET A 30 -1.40 -21.00 2.80
C MET A 30 -1.35 -19.60 3.40
N ARG A 31 -2.25 -19.27 4.33
CA ARG A 31 -2.22 -17.99 5.08
C ARG A 31 -1.01 -17.92 5.99
N ILE A 32 -0.77 -18.95 6.81
CA ILE A 32 0.43 -19.07 7.64
C ILE A 32 1.71 -18.90 6.81
N ASP A 33 1.79 -19.57 5.66
CA ASP A 33 2.93 -19.51 4.76
C ASP A 33 3.18 -18.08 4.28
N TRP A 34 2.15 -17.39 3.82
CA TRP A 34 2.27 -16.01 3.34
C TRP A 34 2.50 -14.98 4.44
N ASP A 35 1.96 -15.21 5.64
CA ASP A 35 2.06 -14.26 6.73
C ASP A 35 3.43 -14.24 7.36
N TYR A 36 4.02 -15.41 7.61
CA TYR A 36 5.31 -15.49 8.31
C TYR A 36 6.13 -16.73 7.96
N LEU A 37 5.54 -17.88 7.64
CA LEU A 37 6.33 -19.11 7.61
C LEU A 37 7.21 -19.23 6.36
N ALA A 38 6.74 -18.79 5.19
CA ALA A 38 7.52 -18.92 3.96
C ALA A 38 8.80 -18.06 3.98
N THR A 39 8.74 -16.87 4.57
CA THR A 39 9.91 -15.98 4.69
C THR A 39 10.97 -16.60 5.61
N HIS A 40 10.56 -17.10 6.77
CA HIS A 40 11.42 -17.85 7.69
C HIS A 40 12.07 -19.07 7.02
N LEU A 41 11.27 -19.92 6.37
CA LEU A 41 11.79 -21.10 5.69
C LEU A 41 12.76 -20.74 4.57
N ALA A 42 12.47 -19.68 3.81
CA ALA A 42 13.39 -19.17 2.80
C ALA A 42 14.71 -18.71 3.41
N ALA A 43 14.69 -18.03 4.57
CA ALA A 43 15.89 -17.62 5.29
C ALA A 43 16.72 -18.83 5.75
N VAL A 44 16.10 -19.81 6.42
CA VAL A 44 16.74 -21.03 6.92
C VAL A 44 17.37 -21.83 5.77
N ILE A 45 16.61 -22.12 4.72
CA ILE A 45 17.07 -22.92 3.59
C ILE A 45 18.18 -22.18 2.82
N SER A 46 18.00 -20.89 2.57
CA SER A 46 19.00 -20.11 1.82
C SER A 46 20.32 -19.99 2.58
N LYS A 47 20.27 -19.81 3.91
CA LYS A 47 21.48 -19.82 4.74
C LYS A 47 22.19 -21.18 4.65
N ALA A 48 21.46 -22.29 4.70
CA ALA A 48 22.05 -23.63 4.56
C ALA A 48 22.71 -23.83 3.19
N ILE A 49 22.04 -23.42 2.10
CA ILE A 49 22.58 -23.49 0.74
C ILE A 49 23.83 -22.63 0.59
N VAL A 50 23.80 -21.37 1.05
CA VAL A 50 24.92 -20.44 0.95
C VAL A 50 26.13 -20.96 1.72
N THR A 51 25.94 -21.39 2.97
CA THR A 51 27.02 -21.94 3.80
C THR A 51 27.64 -23.17 3.13
N LYS A 52 26.82 -24.08 2.58
CA LYS A 52 27.31 -25.28 1.90
C LYS A 52 28.04 -24.97 0.59
N TYR A 53 27.50 -24.06 -0.22
CA TYR A 53 28.05 -23.74 -1.54
C TYR A 53 29.36 -22.98 -1.44
N TYR A 54 29.42 -21.96 -0.56
CA TYR A 54 30.61 -21.12 -0.43
C TYR A 54 31.61 -21.63 0.61
N SER A 55 31.24 -22.62 1.44
CA SER A 55 32.08 -23.13 2.53
C SER A 55 32.57 -22.04 3.49
N VAL A 56 31.76 -21.00 3.69
CA VAL A 56 32.03 -19.88 4.60
C VAL A 56 30.82 -19.61 5.47
N GLU A 57 31.08 -19.13 6.69
CA GLU A 57 30.02 -18.69 7.60
C GLU A 57 29.41 -17.36 7.13
N ILE A 58 28.08 -17.26 7.22
CA ILE A 58 27.34 -16.03 6.91
C ILE A 58 27.53 -15.06 8.08
N ARG A 59 28.35 -14.02 7.86
CA ARG A 59 28.61 -13.00 8.88
C ARG A 59 27.41 -12.07 9.13
N TYR A 60 26.68 -11.73 8.07
CA TYR A 60 25.48 -10.90 8.15
C TYR A 60 24.44 -11.34 7.13
N ALA A 61 23.17 -11.33 7.53
CA ALA A 61 22.01 -11.53 6.67
C ALA A 61 21.07 -10.32 6.75
N TYR A 62 20.50 -9.91 5.61
CA TYR A 62 19.60 -8.76 5.54
C TYR A 62 18.34 -9.10 4.75
N HIS A 63 17.20 -8.56 5.17
CA HIS A 63 15.93 -8.64 4.44
C HIS A 63 15.51 -7.23 4.00
N LEU A 64 15.33 -7.02 2.70
CA LEU A 64 15.05 -5.71 2.12
C LEU A 64 13.86 -5.84 1.20
N GLU A 65 12.75 -5.20 1.55
CA GLU A 65 11.49 -5.41 0.86
C GLU A 65 10.73 -4.09 0.62
N LEU A 66 9.58 -4.22 -0.05
CA LEU A 66 8.61 -3.15 -0.32
C LEU A 66 7.18 -3.65 0.00
N LEU A 67 6.31 -2.79 0.53
CA LEU A 67 4.88 -3.07 0.77
C LEU A 67 4.64 -4.31 1.66
N THR A 68 3.92 -5.32 1.17
CA THR A 68 3.64 -6.59 1.88
C THR A 68 4.92 -7.27 2.36
N GLY A 69 5.99 -7.27 1.56
CA GLY A 69 7.28 -7.83 1.96
C GLY A 69 7.91 -7.09 3.16
N CYS A 70 7.57 -5.82 3.37
CA CYS A 70 8.02 -5.07 4.54
C CYS A 70 7.26 -5.45 5.80
N ARG A 71 5.96 -5.76 5.68
CA ARG A 71 5.21 -6.40 6.77
C ARG A 71 5.90 -7.70 7.13
N GLN A 72 6.16 -8.57 6.16
CA GLN A 72 6.88 -9.82 6.38
C GLN A 72 8.25 -9.60 7.01
N SER A 73 9.02 -8.60 6.57
CA SER A 73 10.33 -8.26 7.17
C SER A 73 10.23 -7.90 8.66
N LEU A 74 9.19 -7.16 9.04
CA LEU A 74 8.98 -6.77 10.44
C LEU A 74 8.46 -7.95 11.26
N VAL A 75 7.56 -8.76 10.68
CA VAL A 75 7.08 -10.00 11.30
C VAL A 75 8.23 -10.99 11.51
N GLU A 76 9.15 -11.13 10.56
CA GLU A 76 10.39 -11.91 10.71
C GLU A 76 11.24 -11.41 11.87
N ALA A 77 11.47 -10.09 11.94
CA ALA A 77 12.23 -9.50 13.05
C ALA A 77 11.56 -9.78 14.41
N GLN A 78 10.23 -9.85 14.48
CA GLN A 78 9.51 -10.14 15.72
C GLN A 78 9.50 -11.63 16.07
N ARG A 79 9.16 -12.50 15.10
CA ARG A 79 8.91 -13.93 15.31
C ARG A 79 10.20 -14.76 15.23
N TYR A 80 11.10 -14.42 14.31
CA TYR A 80 12.34 -15.14 14.01
C TYR A 80 13.55 -14.19 14.04
N PRO A 81 13.85 -13.58 15.19
CA PRO A 81 14.84 -12.49 15.28
C PRO A 81 16.29 -12.92 14.98
N GLU A 82 16.56 -14.21 14.80
CA GLU A 82 17.87 -14.77 14.44
C GLU A 82 18.05 -14.89 12.92
N ASP A 83 16.99 -14.69 12.13
CA ASP A 83 17.03 -14.87 10.68
C ASP A 83 17.78 -13.76 9.96
N PHE A 84 17.72 -12.53 10.47
CA PHE A 84 18.40 -11.40 9.85
C PHE A 84 19.09 -10.52 10.90
N ASN A 85 20.24 -9.94 10.55
CA ASN A 85 20.90 -8.94 11.37
C ASN A 85 20.35 -7.53 11.10
N GLY A 86 19.68 -7.33 9.96
CA GLY A 86 18.98 -6.09 9.69
C GLY A 86 17.86 -6.23 8.68
N VAL A 87 16.83 -5.41 8.85
CA VAL A 87 15.68 -5.33 7.96
C VAL A 87 15.51 -3.90 7.44
N TYR A 88 15.29 -3.78 6.13
CA TYR A 88 14.98 -2.51 5.47
C TYR A 88 13.54 -2.58 4.92
N ALA A 89 12.63 -1.91 5.64
CA ALA A 89 11.20 -1.94 5.40
C ALA A 89 10.73 -0.62 4.76
N THR A 90 10.34 -0.66 3.50
CA THR A 90 9.82 0.47 2.73
C THR A 90 8.30 0.41 2.56
N ALA A 91 7.57 1.39 3.10
CA ALA A 91 6.11 1.49 3.08
C ALA A 91 5.40 0.21 3.58
N PRO A 92 5.64 -0.23 4.82
CA PRO A 92 5.09 -1.48 5.33
C PRO A 92 3.57 -1.46 5.44
N ALA A 93 2.94 -2.48 4.86
CA ALA A 93 1.52 -2.78 5.06
C ALA A 93 1.31 -3.52 6.40
N LEU A 94 1.56 -2.83 7.52
CA LEU A 94 1.59 -3.46 8.87
C LEU A 94 0.30 -4.21 9.24
N ASN A 95 -0.85 -3.59 8.95
CA ASN A 95 -2.17 -4.19 9.09
C ASN A 95 -2.77 -4.29 7.68
N GLU A 96 -2.40 -5.34 6.96
CA GLU A 96 -2.75 -5.51 5.55
C GLU A 96 -4.24 -5.86 5.41
N THR A 97 -4.77 -6.66 6.35
CA THR A 97 -6.21 -6.92 6.48
C THR A 97 -6.99 -5.62 6.64
N GLY A 98 -6.67 -4.79 7.64
CA GLY A 98 -7.35 -3.52 7.87
C GLY A 98 -7.17 -2.51 6.73
N VAL A 99 -5.96 -2.39 6.17
CA VAL A 99 -5.72 -1.49 5.02
C VAL A 99 -6.53 -1.94 3.80
N THR A 100 -6.60 -3.25 3.53
CA THR A 100 -7.32 -3.77 2.37
C THR A 100 -8.82 -3.65 2.55
N THR A 101 -9.33 -4.13 3.70
CA THR A 101 -10.76 -4.11 4.01
C THR A 101 -11.34 -2.70 3.98
N TYR A 102 -10.66 -1.72 4.58
CA TYR A 102 -11.21 -0.37 4.74
C TYR A 102 -10.68 0.63 3.71
N ALA A 103 -9.37 0.88 3.67
CA ALA A 103 -8.82 1.94 2.82
C ALA A 103 -8.85 1.58 1.34
N ILE A 104 -8.35 0.40 0.95
CA ILE A 104 -8.31 0.00 -0.45
C ILE A 104 -9.74 -0.13 -1.00
N THR A 105 -10.62 -0.84 -0.31
CA THR A 105 -12.05 -0.94 -0.68
C THR A 105 -12.72 0.42 -0.84
N SER A 106 -12.52 1.34 0.10
CA SER A 106 -13.10 2.69 0.01
C SER A 106 -12.54 3.49 -1.15
N ASN A 107 -11.25 3.33 -1.47
CA ASN A 107 -10.63 3.98 -2.62
C ASN A 107 -11.20 3.45 -3.94
N VAL A 108 -11.40 2.14 -4.06
CA VAL A 108 -12.05 1.53 -5.24
C VAL A 108 -13.48 2.07 -5.41
N ARG A 109 -14.25 2.17 -4.32
CA ARG A 109 -15.59 2.81 -4.35
C ARG A 109 -15.56 4.30 -4.69
N ALA A 110 -14.50 5.00 -4.33
CA ALA A 110 -14.38 6.42 -4.61
C ALA A 110 -14.13 6.67 -6.10
N VAL A 111 -13.35 5.82 -6.76
CA VAL A 111 -12.90 6.02 -8.14
C VAL A 111 -13.76 5.35 -9.21
N LEU A 112 -14.64 4.43 -8.81
CA LEU A 112 -15.57 3.73 -9.71
C LEU A 112 -17.02 4.07 -9.36
N LEU A 113 -17.82 4.27 -10.40
CA LEU A 113 -19.28 4.37 -10.32
C LEU A 113 -19.95 3.00 -10.44
N ASP A 114 -19.31 2.06 -11.14
CA ASP A 114 -19.78 0.70 -11.38
C ASP A 114 -18.55 -0.22 -11.53
N GLU A 115 -18.54 -1.34 -10.79
CA GLU A 115 -17.47 -2.34 -10.85
C GLU A 115 -17.64 -3.36 -12.00
N THR A 116 -18.83 -3.45 -12.61
CA THR A 116 -19.11 -4.44 -13.68
C THR A 116 -18.44 -4.05 -14.99
N ASN A 117 -18.45 -2.76 -15.32
CA ASN A 117 -17.87 -2.20 -16.54
C ASN A 117 -16.72 -1.22 -16.25
N PHE A 118 -16.33 -1.10 -14.99
CA PHE A 118 -15.32 -0.16 -14.51
C PHE A 118 -15.57 1.30 -14.94
N THR A 119 -16.82 1.74 -14.90
CA THR A 119 -17.17 3.15 -15.17
C THR A 119 -16.46 4.05 -14.15
N GLN A 120 -15.58 4.93 -14.62
CA GLN A 120 -14.74 5.76 -13.77
C GLN A 120 -15.51 6.98 -13.23
N ALA A 121 -15.36 7.25 -11.93
CA ALA A 121 -15.81 8.50 -11.30
C ALA A 121 -14.79 9.63 -11.51
N ILE A 122 -13.51 9.28 -11.67
CA ILE A 122 -12.38 10.18 -11.84
C ILE A 122 -11.42 9.60 -12.89
N THR A 123 -10.93 10.43 -13.81
CA THR A 123 -10.02 10.01 -14.90
C THR A 123 -8.58 10.43 -14.63
N VAL A 124 -7.63 9.88 -15.41
CA VAL A 124 -6.21 10.29 -15.35
C VAL A 124 -6.02 11.80 -15.59
N ASP A 125 -6.79 12.39 -16.50
CA ASP A 125 -6.75 13.83 -16.75
C ASP A 125 -7.24 14.65 -15.56
N ASN A 126 -8.27 14.17 -14.84
CA ASN A 126 -8.70 14.79 -13.60
C ASN A 126 -7.59 14.74 -12.54
N VAL A 127 -6.91 13.59 -12.41
CA VAL A 127 -5.77 13.44 -11.49
C VAL A 127 -4.64 14.41 -11.83
N ARG A 128 -4.34 14.62 -13.12
CA ARG A 128 -3.34 15.61 -13.55
C ARG A 128 -3.70 17.03 -13.11
N VAL A 129 -4.96 17.44 -13.29
CA VAL A 129 -5.45 18.76 -12.84
C VAL A 129 -5.33 18.91 -11.33
N ILE A 130 -5.69 17.87 -10.56
CA ILE A 130 -5.57 17.88 -9.10
C ILE A 130 -4.11 18.01 -8.69
N LYS A 131 -3.21 17.21 -9.29
CA LYS A 131 -1.78 17.24 -9.03
C LYS A 131 -1.20 18.64 -9.23
N GLU A 132 -1.47 19.26 -10.37
CA GLU A 132 -1.00 20.61 -10.69
C GLU A 132 -1.45 21.63 -9.64
N ALA A 133 -2.72 21.58 -9.24
CA ALA A 133 -3.27 22.47 -8.23
C ALA A 133 -2.70 22.23 -6.82
N VAL A 134 -2.45 20.97 -6.46
CA VAL A 134 -1.81 20.60 -5.19
C VAL A 134 -0.37 21.11 -5.16
N LEU A 135 0.40 20.95 -6.24
CA LEU A 135 1.76 21.47 -6.34
C LEU A 135 1.77 23.00 -6.23
N ASP A 136 0.88 23.69 -6.94
CA ASP A 136 0.79 25.15 -6.87
C ASP A 136 0.46 25.66 -5.46
N ALA A 137 -0.34 24.90 -4.70
CA ALA A 137 -0.70 25.26 -3.34
C ALA A 137 0.38 24.90 -2.30
N CYS A 138 1.12 23.80 -2.50
CA CYS A 138 1.80 23.13 -1.40
C CYS A 138 3.30 22.81 -1.61
N ASP A 139 3.83 22.97 -2.83
CA ASP A 139 5.25 22.65 -3.13
C ASP A 139 6.21 23.43 -2.21
N TYR A 140 5.99 24.74 -2.08
CA TYR A 140 6.85 25.62 -1.27
C TYR A 140 6.74 25.42 0.26
N LEU A 141 5.87 24.55 0.77
CA LEU A 141 5.69 24.37 2.23
C LEU A 141 6.95 23.88 2.93
N ALA A 142 7.83 23.18 2.22
CA ALA A 142 9.14 22.75 2.74
C ALA A 142 10.25 23.80 2.55
N GLY A 143 9.92 25.00 2.06
CA GLY A 143 10.88 26.08 1.79
C GLY A 143 11.59 26.00 0.43
N LEU A 144 11.19 25.05 -0.43
CA LEU A 144 11.76 24.86 -1.77
C LEU A 144 10.61 24.63 -2.76
N LYS A 145 10.73 25.20 -3.98
CA LYS A 145 9.78 24.95 -5.08
C LYS A 145 10.45 24.05 -6.11
N ASP A 146 10.38 22.73 -5.90
CA ASP A 146 11.06 21.72 -6.71
C ASP A 146 10.11 20.66 -7.30
N GLY A 147 8.80 20.85 -7.16
CA GLY A 147 7.79 19.90 -7.59
C GLY A 147 7.58 18.76 -6.59
N VAL A 148 7.96 18.94 -5.32
CA VAL A 148 7.78 17.95 -4.25
C VAL A 148 7.06 18.56 -3.07
N ILE A 149 5.96 17.91 -2.69
CA ILE A 149 5.31 18.18 -1.42
C ILE A 149 6.14 17.58 -0.28
N GLY A 150 7.09 18.35 0.26
CA GLY A 150 7.99 17.88 1.33
C GLY A 150 7.30 17.68 2.69
N ILE A 151 6.19 18.39 2.94
CA ILE A 151 5.41 18.30 4.20
C ILE A 151 3.91 18.12 3.87
N PRO A 152 3.49 16.94 3.37
CA PRO A 152 2.16 16.74 2.82
C PRO A 152 1.02 16.91 3.84
N ARG A 153 1.28 16.63 5.12
CA ARG A 153 0.28 16.84 6.18
C ARG A 153 0.02 18.31 6.51
N SER A 154 0.90 19.21 6.09
CA SER A 154 0.71 20.66 6.19
C SER A 154 0.06 21.25 4.94
N CYS A 155 -0.19 20.44 3.91
CA CYS A 155 -0.90 20.87 2.71
C CYS A 155 -2.40 20.95 2.96
N HIS A 156 -2.92 22.16 3.09
CA HIS A 156 -4.35 22.44 3.23
C HIS A 156 -4.90 22.99 1.90
N PHE A 157 -4.88 22.14 0.87
CA PHE A 157 -5.40 22.49 -0.45
C PHE A 157 -6.94 22.37 -0.49
N GLU A 158 -7.62 23.46 -0.84
CA GLU A 158 -9.08 23.52 -0.99
C GLU A 158 -9.52 22.99 -2.36
N ILE A 159 -9.76 21.68 -2.46
CA ILE A 159 -10.08 21.00 -3.73
C ILE A 159 -11.36 21.53 -4.40
N ASP A 160 -12.29 22.10 -3.64
CA ASP A 160 -13.52 22.72 -4.15
C ASP A 160 -13.26 23.85 -5.17
N ARG A 161 -12.06 24.45 -5.14
CA ARG A 161 -11.65 25.45 -6.14
C ARG A 161 -11.55 24.88 -7.55
N LEU A 162 -11.45 23.56 -7.71
CA LEU A 162 -11.40 22.89 -9.00
C LEU A 162 -12.79 22.62 -9.59
N ALA A 163 -13.88 22.90 -8.88
CA ALA A 163 -15.22 22.71 -9.45
C ALA A 163 -15.43 23.54 -10.73
N PHE A 164 -16.09 22.98 -11.74
CA PHE A 164 -16.55 23.78 -12.88
C PHE A 164 -17.40 24.97 -12.40
N SER A 165 -17.02 26.17 -12.83
CA SER A 165 -17.84 27.37 -12.67
C SER A 165 -18.44 27.77 -14.02
N ALA A 166 -19.54 28.53 -14.01
CA ALA A 166 -20.16 29.07 -15.22
C ALA A 166 -19.19 29.90 -16.09
N ARG A 167 -18.07 30.37 -15.53
CA ARG A 167 -17.03 31.12 -16.25
C ARG A 167 -15.97 30.23 -16.90
N HIS A 168 -15.86 28.96 -16.52
CA HIS A 168 -14.77 28.05 -16.90
C HIS A 168 -15.25 26.66 -17.37
N GLN A 169 -16.48 26.56 -17.88
CA GLN A 169 -17.08 25.29 -18.32
C GLN A 169 -16.28 24.55 -19.41
N ASN A 170 -15.45 25.27 -20.19
CA ASN A 170 -14.63 24.70 -21.26
C ASN A 170 -13.13 24.66 -20.95
N SER A 171 -12.72 24.91 -19.70
CA SER A 171 -11.30 24.80 -19.35
C SER A 171 -10.94 23.37 -18.97
N SER A 172 -9.82 22.87 -19.48
CA SER A 172 -9.21 21.58 -19.12
C SER A 172 -8.63 21.55 -17.69
N SER A 173 -9.03 22.50 -16.84
CA SER A 173 -8.47 22.81 -15.52
C SER A 173 -9.52 22.72 -14.40
N CYS A 174 -10.72 22.22 -14.71
CA CYS A 174 -11.80 22.04 -13.74
C CYS A 174 -12.28 20.58 -13.71
N LEU A 175 -12.93 20.20 -12.61
CA LEU A 175 -13.48 18.88 -12.32
C LEU A 175 -15.00 18.91 -12.38
N SER A 176 -15.57 17.83 -12.93
CA SER A 176 -17.00 17.54 -12.77
C SER A 176 -17.33 17.33 -11.30
N ARG A 177 -18.61 17.49 -10.93
CA ARG A 177 -19.06 17.20 -9.56
C ARG A 177 -18.69 15.77 -9.14
N THR A 178 -18.83 14.81 -10.05
CA THR A 178 -18.49 13.41 -9.81
C THR A 178 -16.99 13.23 -9.50
N ALA A 179 -16.11 13.78 -10.35
CA ALA A 179 -14.67 13.68 -10.16
C ALA A 179 -14.18 14.41 -8.90
N LEU A 180 -14.79 15.55 -8.59
CA LEU A 180 -14.50 16.31 -7.38
C LEU A 180 -14.84 15.53 -6.11
N GLU A 181 -16.04 14.93 -6.05
CA GLU A 181 -16.47 14.12 -4.91
C GLU A 181 -15.66 12.83 -4.77
N ALA A 182 -15.27 12.20 -5.89
CA ALA A 182 -14.35 11.06 -5.88
C ALA A 182 -13.00 11.43 -5.24
N ALA A 183 -12.38 12.54 -5.67
CA ALA A 183 -11.11 13.00 -5.12
C ALA A 183 -11.22 13.39 -3.65
N LYS A 184 -12.30 14.05 -3.23
CA LYS A 184 -12.57 14.34 -1.81
C LYS A 184 -12.61 13.08 -0.96
N ARG A 185 -13.29 12.02 -1.43
CA ARG A 185 -13.37 10.73 -0.73
C ARG A 185 -11.99 10.07 -0.61
N LEU A 186 -11.16 10.14 -1.66
CA LEU A 186 -9.78 9.64 -1.59
C LEU A 186 -8.97 10.35 -0.51
N TYR A 187 -9.00 11.69 -0.47
CA TYR A 187 -8.26 12.48 0.53
C TYR A 187 -8.82 12.31 1.96
N ALA A 188 -10.13 12.17 2.11
CA ALA A 188 -10.78 12.06 3.42
C ALA A 188 -10.57 10.68 4.07
N GLY A 189 -10.45 9.62 3.26
CA GLY A 189 -10.40 8.25 3.74
C GLY A 189 -11.77 7.69 4.16
N PRO A 190 -11.83 6.40 4.54
CA PRO A 190 -13.07 5.72 4.88
C PRO A 190 -13.63 6.16 6.23
N VAL A 191 -14.90 6.57 6.25
CA VAL A 191 -15.66 6.84 7.48
C VAL A 191 -16.82 5.86 7.62
N SER A 192 -17.10 5.45 8.86
CA SER A 192 -18.30 4.67 9.15
C SER A 192 -19.55 5.51 8.89
N SER A 193 -20.49 4.97 8.11
CA SER A 193 -21.79 5.59 7.88
C SER A 193 -22.71 5.55 9.11
N ILE A 194 -22.37 4.73 10.12
CA ILE A 194 -23.16 4.58 11.35
C ILE A 194 -22.58 5.42 12.49
N THR A 195 -21.27 5.30 12.73
CA THR A 195 -20.62 5.96 13.87
C THR A 195 -19.96 7.28 13.50
N HIS A 196 -19.83 7.58 12.20
CA HIS A 196 -19.07 8.72 11.67
C HIS A 196 -17.58 8.74 12.08
N GLN A 197 -17.08 7.65 12.64
CA GLN A 197 -15.67 7.49 12.99
C GLN A 197 -14.84 7.15 11.75
N GLN A 198 -13.61 7.64 11.73
CA GLN A 198 -12.61 7.25 10.74
C GLN A 198 -12.25 5.77 10.92
N LEU A 199 -12.30 5.00 9.82
CA LEU A 199 -11.98 3.57 9.80
C LEU A 199 -10.49 3.31 9.51
N ASN A 200 -9.78 4.33 8.98
CA ASN A 200 -8.33 4.36 8.83
C ASN A 200 -7.77 5.67 9.39
N LEU A 201 -6.45 5.71 9.59
CA LEU A 201 -5.77 6.88 10.15
C LEU A 201 -5.99 8.16 9.32
N GLU A 202 -5.88 8.05 7.99
CA GLU A 202 -5.98 9.16 7.04
C GLU A 202 -6.30 8.60 5.64
N GLY A 203 -6.82 9.45 4.75
CA GLY A 203 -6.92 9.15 3.32
C GLY A 203 -5.57 9.22 2.61
N VAL A 204 -5.59 9.20 1.27
CA VAL A 204 -4.37 9.46 0.50
C VAL A 204 -3.92 10.90 0.75
N LEU A 205 -2.61 11.15 0.79
CA LEU A 205 -2.09 12.48 1.10
C LEU A 205 -1.87 13.32 -0.16
N PRO A 206 -2.01 14.66 -0.09
CA PRO A 206 -1.58 15.55 -1.15
C PRO A 206 -0.13 15.29 -1.54
N GLY A 207 0.14 15.26 -2.85
CA GLY A 207 1.43 14.88 -3.42
C GLY A 207 1.49 13.41 -3.84
N SER A 208 0.51 12.58 -3.51
CA SER A 208 0.45 11.18 -3.96
C SER A 208 -0.20 10.99 -5.34
N GLU A 209 -0.70 12.06 -5.98
CA GLU A 209 -1.53 12.00 -7.19
C GLU A 209 -0.80 11.33 -8.36
N SER A 210 0.53 11.45 -8.39
CA SER A 210 1.35 10.85 -9.45
C SER A 210 1.35 9.33 -9.44
N VAL A 211 0.94 8.69 -8.33
CA VAL A 211 0.79 7.24 -8.24
C VAL A 211 -0.67 6.79 -8.25
N TRP A 212 -1.65 7.70 -8.42
CA TRP A 212 -3.04 7.28 -8.51
C TRP A 212 -3.34 6.50 -9.81
N PRO A 213 -2.92 6.97 -11.00
CA PRO A 213 -3.12 6.22 -12.24
C PRO A 213 -2.40 4.86 -12.19
N GLY A 214 -3.12 3.81 -12.59
CA GLY A 214 -2.65 2.42 -12.55
C GLY A 214 -2.74 1.75 -11.17
N THR A 215 -2.98 2.50 -10.09
CA THR A 215 -3.09 1.98 -8.72
C THR A 215 -4.50 2.15 -8.17
N TYR A 216 -4.90 3.39 -7.86
CA TYR A 216 -6.25 3.73 -7.39
C TYR A 216 -7.20 4.03 -8.54
N VAL A 217 -6.71 4.71 -9.58
CA VAL A 217 -7.49 5.12 -10.77
C VAL A 217 -7.02 4.26 -11.93
N ALA A 218 -7.94 3.72 -12.74
CA ALA A 218 -7.53 2.93 -13.88
C ALA A 218 -6.74 3.76 -14.91
N GLN A 219 -5.74 3.13 -15.52
CA GLN A 219 -4.83 3.80 -16.47
C GLN A 219 -5.53 4.21 -17.77
N THR A 220 -6.55 3.45 -18.17
CA THR A 220 -7.34 3.65 -19.39
C THR A 220 -8.82 3.75 -19.04
N GLU A 221 -9.58 4.44 -19.89
CA GLU A 221 -11.05 4.50 -19.77
C GLU A 221 -11.67 3.10 -19.83
N GLY A 222 -12.61 2.81 -18.94
CA GLY A 222 -13.21 1.47 -18.76
C GLY A 222 -12.23 0.40 -18.29
N GLY A 223 -11.00 0.77 -17.92
CA GLY A 223 -10.00 -0.14 -17.38
C GLY A 223 -10.25 -0.46 -15.92
N ASN A 224 -9.70 -1.58 -15.47
CA ASN A 224 -9.73 -1.99 -14.08
C ASN A 224 -8.65 -1.25 -13.26
N PRO A 225 -8.98 -0.59 -12.12
CA PRO A 225 -7.98 -0.08 -11.20
C PRO A 225 -7.11 -1.19 -10.61
N GLY A 226 -5.81 -0.95 -10.45
CA GLY A 226 -4.86 -1.98 -9.99
C GLY A 226 -5.22 -2.60 -8.64
N TYR A 227 -5.83 -1.82 -7.74
CA TYR A 227 -6.26 -2.31 -6.43
C TYR A 227 -7.60 -3.05 -6.41
N CYS A 228 -8.41 -3.00 -7.48
CA CYS A 228 -9.73 -3.62 -7.49
C CYS A 228 -9.62 -5.15 -7.41
N ASP A 229 -8.82 -5.77 -8.29
CA ASP A 229 -8.61 -7.22 -8.29
C ASP A 229 -7.97 -7.71 -6.99
N PHE A 230 -7.00 -6.93 -6.48
CA PHE A 230 -6.36 -7.23 -5.21
C PHE A 230 -7.39 -7.24 -4.06
N ALA A 231 -8.26 -6.22 -3.99
CA ALA A 231 -9.30 -6.15 -2.96
C ALA A 231 -10.29 -7.31 -3.08
N VAL A 232 -10.80 -7.60 -4.28
CA VAL A 232 -11.75 -8.70 -4.52
C VAL A 232 -11.14 -10.04 -4.10
N SER A 233 -9.91 -10.33 -4.55
CA SER A 233 -9.25 -11.60 -4.26
C SER A 233 -8.93 -11.73 -2.77
N PHE A 234 -8.42 -10.68 -2.14
CA PHE A 234 -8.12 -10.67 -0.71
C PHE A 234 -9.37 -10.83 0.15
N LEU A 235 -10.44 -10.08 -0.13
CA LEU A 235 -11.70 -10.15 0.60
C LEU A 235 -12.38 -11.51 0.45
N SER A 236 -12.28 -12.14 -0.71
CA SER A 236 -12.97 -13.41 -0.99
C SER A 236 -12.23 -14.65 -0.49
N HIS A 237 -10.89 -14.60 -0.39
CA HIS A 237 -10.10 -15.82 -0.14
C HIS A 237 -9.10 -15.70 1.00
N TYR A 238 -9.00 -14.54 1.65
CA TYR A 238 -8.02 -14.31 2.71
C TYR A 238 -8.59 -13.58 3.94
N ALA A 239 -9.38 -12.52 3.76
CA ALA A 239 -9.73 -11.60 4.85
C ALA A 239 -10.58 -12.23 5.97
N PHE A 240 -11.35 -13.28 5.69
CA PHE A 240 -12.29 -13.89 6.62
C PHE A 240 -11.94 -15.33 6.95
N TRP A 241 -12.34 -15.83 8.13
CA TRP A 241 -12.25 -17.27 8.43
C TRP A 241 -13.54 -17.79 9.11
N PRO A 242 -14.21 -18.80 8.52
CA PRO A 242 -13.99 -19.36 7.18
C PRO A 242 -14.21 -18.31 6.09
N ASP A 243 -13.81 -18.62 4.85
CA ASP A 243 -14.08 -17.72 3.73
C ASP A 243 -15.58 -17.57 3.46
N PRO A 244 -16.00 -16.42 2.92
CA PRO A 244 -17.37 -16.23 2.47
C PRO A 244 -17.73 -17.23 1.36
N ALA A 245 -18.99 -17.68 1.34
CA ALA A 245 -19.49 -18.60 0.33
C ALA A 245 -19.64 -17.93 -1.06
N GLU A 246 -19.85 -16.62 -1.06
CA GLU A 246 -19.96 -15.79 -2.27
C GLU A 246 -18.77 -14.83 -2.35
N GLU A 247 -18.46 -14.38 -3.56
CA GLU A 247 -17.41 -13.39 -3.79
C GLU A 247 -17.73 -12.07 -3.07
N VAL A 248 -16.75 -11.55 -2.34
CA VAL A 248 -16.85 -10.27 -1.65
C VAL A 248 -16.05 -9.24 -2.43
N THR A 249 -16.75 -8.27 -3.01
CA THR A 249 -16.15 -7.20 -3.79
C THR A 249 -16.01 -5.94 -2.95
N SER A 250 -15.33 -4.95 -3.55
CA SER A 250 -15.31 -3.62 -2.96
C SER A 250 -16.71 -3.05 -2.81
N PHE A 251 -17.72 -3.39 -3.63
CA PHE A 251 -19.07 -2.84 -3.54
C PHE A 251 -20.04 -3.67 -2.67
N THR A 252 -19.80 -4.97 -2.48
CA THR A 252 -20.70 -5.82 -1.68
C THR A 252 -20.43 -5.78 -0.16
N ILE A 253 -19.21 -5.49 0.28
CA ILE A 253 -18.85 -5.48 1.71
C ILE A 253 -19.46 -4.30 2.49
N ASN A 254 -20.03 -4.53 3.67
CA ASN A 254 -20.50 -3.43 4.53
C ASN A 254 -19.40 -2.95 5.48
N LEU A 255 -18.70 -1.86 5.11
CA LEU A 255 -17.62 -1.27 5.93
C LEU A 255 -18.07 -0.74 7.30
N SER A 256 -19.37 -0.49 7.48
CA SER A 256 -19.93 0.00 8.74
C SER A 256 -20.50 -1.14 9.60
N GLU A 257 -20.40 -2.39 9.18
CA GLU A 257 -20.88 -3.54 9.94
C GLU A 257 -20.11 -3.65 11.28
N PRO A 258 -20.79 -3.58 12.45
CA PRO A 258 -20.09 -3.60 13.74
C PRO A 258 -19.26 -4.87 14.00
N THR A 259 -19.64 -5.99 13.37
CA THR A 259 -18.96 -7.28 13.48
C THR A 259 -17.82 -7.47 12.49
N LEU A 260 -17.57 -6.52 11.57
CA LEU A 260 -16.58 -6.68 10.51
C LEU A 260 -15.18 -6.95 11.06
N LEU A 261 -14.72 -6.13 12.01
CA LEU A 261 -13.41 -6.32 12.65
C LEU A 261 -13.30 -7.69 13.32
N ALA A 262 -14.35 -8.15 14.01
CA ALA A 262 -14.34 -9.46 14.64
C ALA A 262 -14.23 -10.59 13.60
N ARG A 263 -14.89 -10.45 12.46
CA ARG A 263 -14.87 -11.43 11.35
C ARG A 263 -13.52 -11.52 10.64
N THR A 264 -12.74 -10.44 10.62
CA THR A 264 -11.39 -10.39 10.02
C THR A 264 -10.27 -10.62 11.05
N SER A 265 -10.56 -10.56 12.35
CA SER A 265 -9.54 -10.61 13.41
C SER A 265 -8.65 -11.85 13.40
N LYS A 266 -9.18 -13.01 12.96
CA LYS A 266 -8.42 -14.25 12.97
C LYS A 266 -7.25 -14.21 11.97
N THR A 267 -7.46 -13.65 10.79
CA THR A 267 -6.44 -13.53 9.74
C THR A 267 -5.53 -12.35 10.01
N GLU A 268 -6.09 -11.23 10.47
CA GLU A 268 -5.32 -10.07 10.95
C GLU A 268 -4.29 -10.47 12.03
N SER A 269 -4.64 -11.41 12.93
CA SER A 269 -3.72 -11.90 13.97
C SER A 269 -2.49 -12.67 13.47
N LEU A 270 -2.54 -13.17 12.22
CA LEU A 270 -1.41 -13.83 11.58
C LEU A 270 -0.39 -12.79 11.08
N GLU A 271 -0.90 -11.73 10.44
CA GLU A 271 -0.15 -10.59 9.93
C GLU A 271 0.53 -9.77 11.03
N TYR A 272 -0.23 -9.49 12.09
CA TYR A 272 0.11 -8.55 13.13
C TYR A 272 -0.44 -9.04 14.47
N THR A 273 0.42 -9.27 15.45
CA THR A 273 0.02 -9.80 16.75
C THR A 273 -0.58 -8.74 17.69
N GLY A 274 -0.78 -7.51 17.22
CA GLY A 274 -1.19 -6.39 18.09
C GLY A 274 -0.05 -5.77 18.89
N MET A 275 1.15 -6.36 18.86
CA MET A 275 2.28 -5.99 19.70
C MET A 275 3.48 -5.53 18.86
N ALA A 276 4.03 -4.37 19.19
CA ALA A 276 5.25 -3.84 18.59
C ALA A 276 6.50 -4.20 19.41
N ASP A 277 6.54 -5.39 20.02
CA ASP A 277 7.71 -5.84 20.79
C ASP A 277 8.81 -6.34 19.85
N MET A 278 9.94 -5.66 19.86
CA MET A 278 11.15 -5.98 19.09
C MET A 278 12.35 -6.26 20.03
N SER A 279 12.10 -6.46 21.32
CA SER A 279 13.15 -6.54 22.35
C SER A 279 14.14 -7.68 22.07
N LYS A 280 13.66 -8.85 21.65
CA LYS A 280 14.54 -9.98 21.29
C LYS A 280 15.41 -9.66 20.08
N PHE A 281 14.85 -9.03 19.03
CA PHE A 281 15.61 -8.59 17.86
C PHE A 281 16.70 -7.58 18.24
N GLN A 282 16.36 -6.61 19.08
CA GLN A 282 17.29 -5.62 19.59
C GLN A 282 18.42 -6.26 20.43
N GLN A 283 18.08 -7.18 21.33
CA GLN A 283 19.04 -7.89 22.18
C GLN A 283 20.05 -8.71 21.35
N LEU A 284 19.61 -9.26 20.22
CA LEU A 284 20.48 -9.95 19.26
C LEU A 284 21.28 -9.00 18.35
N GLY A 285 21.18 -7.68 18.56
CA GLY A 285 21.89 -6.66 17.79
C GLY A 285 21.23 -6.28 16.47
N GLY A 286 20.02 -6.77 16.21
CA GLY A 286 19.23 -6.51 15.01
C GLY A 286 18.97 -5.01 14.78
N LYS A 287 18.93 -4.60 13.52
CA LYS A 287 18.68 -3.21 13.10
C LYS A 287 17.49 -3.11 12.16
N VAL A 288 16.56 -2.20 12.43
CA VAL A 288 15.44 -1.89 11.56
C VAL A 288 15.66 -0.51 10.93
N ILE A 289 15.54 -0.42 9.62
CA ILE A 289 15.37 0.85 8.91
C ILE A 289 13.98 0.82 8.27
N MET A 290 13.13 1.76 8.64
CA MET A 290 11.81 1.91 8.07
C MET A 290 11.73 3.21 7.27
N THR A 291 11.25 3.13 6.04
CA THR A 291 11.04 4.31 5.19
C THR A 291 9.62 4.31 4.64
N ARG A 292 9.09 5.49 4.33
CA ARG A 292 7.80 5.64 3.65
C ARG A 292 7.94 6.79 2.65
N TYR A 293 7.45 6.61 1.44
CA TYR A 293 7.46 7.65 0.42
C TYR A 293 6.11 8.38 0.39
N PHE A 294 6.15 9.70 0.19
CA PHE A 294 4.98 10.56 0.00
C PHE A 294 4.80 10.99 -1.47
N ARG A 295 5.25 10.15 -2.42
CA ARG A 295 5.86 10.57 -3.69
C ARG A 295 4.91 11.24 -4.70
N CYS A 296 5.30 12.45 -5.15
CA CYS A 296 5.16 12.97 -6.52
C CYS A 296 6.41 12.57 -7.33
N THR A 297 6.26 11.94 -8.50
CA THR A 297 7.34 11.18 -9.18
C THR A 297 8.12 11.91 -10.28
N GLU A 298 8.08 13.23 -10.41
CA GLU A 298 8.74 13.90 -11.56
C GLU A 298 10.25 14.23 -11.39
N LEU A 299 10.86 14.02 -10.23
CA LEU A 299 12.25 14.44 -10.00
C LEU A 299 13.36 13.48 -10.44
N CYS A 300 13.07 12.34 -11.08
CA CYS A 300 14.14 11.44 -11.55
C CYS A 300 14.52 11.61 -13.03
N THR A 301 13.92 12.54 -13.77
CA THR A 301 14.18 12.69 -15.22
C THR A 301 14.54 14.10 -15.69
N ARG A 302 14.58 15.13 -14.84
CA ARG A 302 15.16 16.41 -15.28
C ARG A 302 16.66 16.25 -15.46
N PRO A 303 17.21 16.38 -16.68
CA PRO A 303 18.65 16.48 -16.84
C PRO A 303 19.09 17.73 -16.08
N VAL A 304 20.09 17.56 -15.21
CA VAL A 304 20.80 18.70 -14.62
C VAL A 304 21.46 19.42 -15.79
N SER A 305 20.85 20.48 -16.31
CA SER A 305 21.57 21.45 -17.11
C SER A 305 22.51 22.17 -16.17
N SER A 306 23.76 21.74 -16.17
CA SER A 306 24.87 22.47 -15.54
C SER A 306 25.02 23.86 -16.17
N PRO A 307 25.51 24.85 -15.40
CA PRO A 307 25.56 26.26 -15.80
C PRO A 307 26.43 26.52 -17.03
#